data_AF-A0A0A2M811-F1
#
_entry.id   AF-A0A0A2M811-F1
#
_cell.length_a   1.000
_cell.length_b   1.000
_cell.length_c   1.000
_cell.angle_alpha   90.00
_cell.angle_beta   90.00
_cell.angle_gamma   90.00
#
_symmetry.space_group_name_H-M   'P 1'
#
loop_
_entity.id
_entity.type
_entity.pdbx_description
1 polymer ?
#
loop_
_entity_poly.entity_id
_entity_poly.type
_entity_poly.pdbx_seq_one_letter_code
_entity_poly.pdbx_strand_id
1 'polypeptide(L)'
;MKAYNYLLFRIYTYYRDNGKNETENLLVFSTACVVTVLTVFNIMWIYFLCLLLDFFPHFVNKFYLFGVVFLVFIPLYNFNIKNKKFLNYNFEKDRIGGFVVVGVFFLTGLMTFIVGTIYRNKVLGL
;
A
#
# COMPACT_ATOMS: atom_id res chain seq x y z
N MET A 1 15.17 -5.74 3.27
CA MET A 1 13.99 -6.37 2.62
C MET A 1 13.15 -7.30 3.52
N LYS A 2 13.50 -7.53 4.80
CA LYS A 2 12.70 -8.40 5.70
C LYS A 2 11.34 -7.81 6.06
N ALA A 3 11.24 -6.52 6.37
CA ALA A 3 9.99 -5.87 6.78
C ALA A 3 8.90 -5.87 5.68
N TYR A 4 9.28 -5.59 4.42
CA TYR A 4 8.35 -5.64 3.29
C TYR A 4 7.84 -7.07 3.03
N ASN A 5 8.74 -8.06 3.04
CA ASN A 5 8.35 -9.46 2.88
C ASN A 5 7.52 -9.95 4.08
N TYR A 6 7.78 -9.45 5.28
CA TYR A 6 6.99 -9.73 6.46
C TYR A 6 5.57 -9.13 6.35
N LEU A 7 5.43 -7.90 5.84
CA LEU A 7 4.13 -7.27 5.56
C LEU A 7 3.34 -8.09 4.54
N LEU A 8 3.98 -8.53 3.45
CA LEU A 8 3.37 -9.44 2.47
C LEU A 8 2.93 -10.75 3.11
N PHE A 9 3.79 -11.37 3.92
CA PHE A 9 3.49 -12.59 4.65
C PHE A 9 2.27 -12.42 5.57
N ARG A 10 2.15 -11.29 6.28
CA ARG A 10 1.03 -11.02 7.18
C ARG A 10 -0.30 -10.82 6.46
N ILE A 11 -0.29 -10.08 5.36
CA ILE A 11 -1.50 -9.89 4.55
C ILE A 11 -1.92 -11.22 3.95
N TYR A 12 -0.97 -11.98 3.40
CA TYR A 12 -1.24 -13.30 2.83
C TYR A 12 -1.79 -14.28 3.85
N THR A 13 -1.18 -14.37 5.04
CA THR A 13 -1.66 -15.25 6.12
C THR A 13 -3.01 -14.82 6.65
N TYR A 14 -3.30 -13.51 6.73
CA TYR A 14 -4.63 -13.03 7.09
C TYR A 14 -5.71 -13.53 6.12
N TYR A 15 -5.47 -13.44 4.82
CA TYR A 15 -6.42 -13.97 3.82
C TYR A 15 -6.51 -15.49 3.86
N ARG A 16 -5.38 -16.19 4.05
CA ARG A 16 -5.37 -17.65 4.16
C ARG A 16 -6.16 -18.16 5.36
N ASP A 17 -6.04 -17.48 6.51
CA ASP A 17 -6.69 -17.90 7.75
C ASP A 17 -8.21 -17.62 7.75
N ASN A 18 -8.63 -16.53 7.09
CA ASN A 18 -10.04 -16.12 7.04
C ASN A 18 -10.79 -16.64 5.80
N GLY A 19 -10.09 -16.88 4.69
CA GLY A 19 -10.62 -17.34 3.41
C GLY A 19 -10.74 -18.87 3.35
N LYS A 20 -11.60 -19.46 4.18
CA LYS A 20 -11.88 -20.91 4.12
C LYS A 20 -12.35 -21.27 2.71
N ASN A 21 -11.58 -22.11 2.00
CA ASN A 21 -11.78 -22.58 0.63
C ASN A 21 -11.42 -21.61 -0.51
N GLU A 22 -10.66 -20.53 -0.25
CA GLU A 22 -10.16 -19.70 -1.34
C GLU A 22 -9.00 -20.36 -2.10
N THR A 23 -9.04 -20.29 -3.43
CA THR A 23 -7.96 -20.75 -4.30
C THR A 23 -6.68 -19.96 -4.02
N GLU A 24 -5.53 -20.62 -4.05
CA GLU A 24 -4.23 -19.98 -3.75
C GLU A 24 -3.94 -18.75 -4.63
N ASN A 25 -4.38 -18.76 -5.89
CA ASN A 25 -4.27 -17.61 -6.79
C ASN A 25 -5.04 -16.39 -6.29
N LEU A 26 -6.20 -16.60 -5.65
CA LEU A 26 -7.02 -15.53 -5.09
C LEU A 26 -6.34 -14.92 -3.87
N LEU A 27 -5.73 -15.74 -3.01
CA LEU A 27 -4.95 -15.25 -1.85
C LEU A 27 -3.77 -14.36 -2.28
N VAL A 28 -3.04 -14.80 -3.31
CA VAL A 28 -1.91 -14.04 -3.89
C VAL A 28 -2.39 -12.74 -4.52
N PHE A 29 -3.49 -12.79 -5.27
CA PHE A 29 -4.09 -11.62 -5.91
C PHE A 29 -4.58 -10.60 -4.88
N SER A 30 -5.34 -11.03 -3.87
CA SER A 30 -5.81 -10.19 -2.77
C SER A 30 -4.65 -9.53 -2.02
N THR A 31 -3.58 -10.28 -1.76
CA THR A 31 -2.35 -9.73 -1.18
C THR A 31 -1.75 -8.63 -2.04
N ALA A 32 -1.70 -8.83 -3.36
CA ALA A 32 -1.21 -7.82 -4.30
C ALA A 32 -2.08 -6.58 -4.36
N CYS A 33 -3.41 -6.73 -4.33
CA CYS A 33 -4.34 -5.60 -4.28
C CYS A 33 -4.11 -4.74 -3.04
N VAL A 34 -4.06 -5.34 -1.85
CA VAL A 34 -3.86 -4.60 -0.60
C VAL A 34 -2.52 -3.87 -0.58
N VAL A 35 -1.44 -4.54 -0.95
CA VAL A 35 -0.11 -3.90 -0.97
C VAL A 35 -0.04 -2.80 -2.02
N THR A 36 -0.64 -3.00 -3.20
CA THR A 36 -0.71 -1.96 -4.23
C THR A 36 -1.44 -0.73 -3.71
N VAL A 37 -2.61 -0.91 -3.09
CA VAL A 37 -3.39 0.19 -2.51
C VAL A 37 -2.54 0.93 -1.47
N LEU A 38 -1.89 0.21 -0.56
CA LEU A 38 -1.01 0.80 0.45
C LEU A 38 0.15 1.59 -0.16
N THR A 39 0.81 1.03 -1.19
CA THR A 39 1.90 1.71 -1.90
C THR A 39 1.41 2.96 -2.63
N VAL A 40 0.25 2.88 -3.31
CA VAL A 40 -0.34 4.02 -4.02
C VAL A 40 -0.71 5.14 -3.04
N PHE A 41 -1.31 4.82 -1.89
CA PHE A 41 -1.59 5.82 -0.85
C PHE A 41 -0.33 6.53 -0.37
N ASN A 42 0.75 5.78 -0.12
CA ASN A 42 2.03 6.36 0.27
C ASN A 42 2.63 7.26 -0.82
N ILE A 43 2.57 6.84 -2.10
CA ILE A 43 3.02 7.67 -3.23
C ILE A 43 2.19 8.95 -3.33
N MET A 44 0.87 8.86 -3.16
CA MET A 44 -0.02 10.02 -3.19
C MET A 44 0.30 11.01 -2.08
N TRP A 45 0.52 10.53 -0.87
CA TRP A 45 0.96 11.37 0.24
C TRP A 45 2.27 12.13 -0.09
N ILE A 46 3.29 11.44 -0.62
CA ILE A 46 4.54 12.07 -1.05
C ILE A 46 4.28 13.13 -2.13
N TYR A 47 3.46 12.80 -3.13
CA TYR A 47 3.11 13.72 -4.21
C TYR A 47 2.46 15.00 -3.68
N PHE A 48 1.44 14.89 -2.80
CA PHE A 48 0.81 16.07 -2.21
C PHE A 48 1.75 16.87 -1.31
N LEU A 49 2.67 16.22 -0.61
CA LEU A 49 3.71 16.89 0.16
C LEU A 49 4.66 17.69 -0.76
N CYS A 50 5.07 17.11 -1.89
CA CYS A 50 5.88 17.82 -2.88
C CYS A 50 5.13 18.99 -3.53
N LEU A 51 3.82 18.85 -3.78
CA LEU A 51 2.99 19.97 -4.24
C LEU A 51 2.91 21.07 -3.19
N LEU A 52 2.79 20.72 -1.92
CA LEU A 52 2.70 21.69 -0.82
C LEU A 52 3.99 22.51 -0.69
N LEU A 53 5.13 21.87 -0.91
CA LEU A 53 6.46 22.48 -0.94
C LEU A 53 6.81 23.13 -2.29
N ASP A 54 5.85 23.20 -3.22
CA ASP A 54 5.98 23.80 -4.54
C ASP A 54 7.15 23.21 -5.39
N PHE A 55 7.51 21.94 -5.15
CA PHE A 55 8.55 21.21 -5.92
C PHE A 55 8.11 20.82 -7.33
N PHE A 56 6.81 20.61 -7.55
CA PHE A 56 6.24 20.17 -8.83
C PHE A 56 4.94 20.90 -9.15
N PRO A 57 4.61 21.08 -10.45
CA PRO A 57 3.32 21.59 -10.87
C PRO A 57 2.19 20.58 -10.60
N HIS A 58 0.99 21.07 -10.31
CA HIS A 58 -0.18 20.22 -10.04
C HIS A 58 -0.74 19.58 -11.31
N PHE A 59 -0.80 18.25 -11.33
CA PHE A 59 -1.51 17.50 -12.38
C PHE A 59 -3.02 17.47 -12.10
N VAL A 60 -3.81 18.12 -12.97
CA VAL A 60 -5.27 18.30 -12.81
C VAL A 60 -6.07 17.06 -13.24
N ASN A 61 -5.51 16.20 -14.09
CA ASN A 61 -6.25 15.10 -14.70
C ASN A 61 -6.38 13.89 -13.75
N LYS A 62 -7.58 13.65 -13.21
CA LYS A 62 -7.93 12.54 -12.31
C LYS A 62 -7.61 11.14 -12.85
N PHE A 63 -7.53 10.95 -14.16
CA PHE A 63 -7.20 9.64 -14.76
C PHE A 63 -5.75 9.21 -14.51
N TYR A 64 -4.86 10.13 -14.13
CA TYR A 64 -3.49 9.80 -13.75
C TYR A 64 -3.40 8.73 -12.66
N LEU A 65 -4.36 8.72 -11.73
CA LEU A 65 -4.37 7.80 -10.60
C LEU A 65 -4.52 6.35 -11.06
N PHE A 66 -5.34 6.08 -12.08
CA PHE A 66 -5.42 4.75 -12.68
C PHE A 66 -4.09 4.33 -13.30
N GLY A 67 -3.42 5.24 -14.01
CA GLY A 67 -2.09 5.00 -14.56
C GLY A 67 -1.07 4.62 -13.47
N VAL A 68 -1.04 5.38 -12.37
CA VAL A 68 -0.16 5.09 -11.22
C VAL A 68 -0.49 3.74 -10.60
N VAL A 69 -1.77 3.41 -10.42
CA VAL A 69 -2.19 2.09 -9.89
C VAL A 69 -1.68 0.96 -10.77
N PHE A 70 -1.85 1.03 -12.09
CA PHE A 70 -1.35 -0.02 -13.00
C PHE A 70 0.18 -0.09 -13.03
N LEU A 71 0.86 1.07 -13.04
CA LEU A 71 2.32 1.16 -13.00
C LEU A 71 2.91 0.57 -11.72
N VAL A 72 2.21 0.66 -10.59
CA VAL A 72 2.63 0.04 -9.33
C VAL A 72 2.25 -1.43 -9.29
N PHE A 73 1.02 -1.78 -9.67
CA PHE A 73 0.48 -3.13 -9.55
C PHE A 73 1.27 -4.15 -10.38
N ILE A 74 1.51 -3.85 -11.66
CA ILE A 74 2.14 -4.80 -12.61
C ILE A 74 3.53 -5.27 -12.13
N PRO A 75 4.50 -4.38 -11.82
CA PRO A 75 5.81 -4.81 -11.35
C PRO A 75 5.73 -5.46 -9.96
N LEU A 76 4.92 -4.90 -9.05
CA LEU A 76 4.80 -5.40 -7.69
C LEU A 76 4.23 -6.83 -7.67
N TYR A 77 3.22 -7.09 -8.49
CA TYR A 77 2.67 -8.43 -8.67
C TYR A 77 3.70 -9.39 -9.29
N ASN A 78 4.27 -9.04 -10.45
CA ASN A 78 5.11 -9.95 -11.21
C ASN A 78 6.44 -10.29 -10.52
N PHE A 79 7.11 -9.30 -9.90
CA PHE A 79 8.43 -9.51 -9.33
C PHE A 79 8.39 -9.98 -7.86
N ASN A 80 7.46 -9.45 -7.07
CA ASN A 80 7.50 -9.63 -5.61
C ASN A 80 6.47 -10.65 -5.10
N ILE A 81 5.26 -10.67 -5.67
CA ILE A 81 4.12 -11.38 -5.07
C ILE A 81 3.83 -12.72 -5.75
N LYS A 82 3.81 -12.75 -7.09
CA LYS A 82 3.49 -13.95 -7.89
C LYS A 82 4.37 -15.15 -7.53
N ASN A 83 5.66 -14.92 -7.30
CA ASN A 83 6.63 -15.97 -6.98
C ASN A 83 6.67 -16.35 -5.49
N LYS A 84 5.83 -15.72 -4.64
CA LYS A 84 5.72 -15.99 -3.20
C LYS A 84 7.06 -16.02 -2.44
N LYS A 85 8.07 -15.28 -2.92
CA LYS A 85 9.42 -15.25 -2.32
C LYS A 85 9.38 -14.88 -0.83
N PHE A 86 8.34 -14.16 -0.40
CA PHE A 86 8.11 -13.79 0.99
C PHE A 86 7.80 -14.97 1.93
N LEU A 87 7.32 -16.11 1.43
CA LEU A 87 7.10 -17.32 2.22
C LEU A 87 8.40 -18.04 2.60
N ASN A 88 9.48 -17.84 1.83
CA ASN A 88 10.76 -18.53 2.03
C ASN A 88 11.57 -17.98 3.22
N TYR A 89 11.10 -16.92 3.88
CA TYR A 89 11.82 -16.25 4.96
C TYR A 89 11.55 -16.87 6.35
N ASN A 90 10.84 -18.00 6.44
CA ASN A 90 10.47 -18.68 7.70
C ASN A 90 9.91 -17.70 8.75
N PHE A 91 9.06 -16.76 8.32
CA PHE A 91 8.42 -15.84 9.25
C PHE A 91 7.39 -16.58 10.10
N GLU A 92 7.37 -16.27 11.39
CA GLU A 92 6.33 -16.73 12.31
C GLU A 92 5.25 -15.67 12.49
N LYS A 93 4.02 -16.13 12.73
CA LYS A 93 2.89 -15.25 13.01
C LYS A 93 2.98 -14.76 14.46
N ASP A 94 3.61 -13.60 14.67
CA ASP A 94 3.74 -12.99 15.99
C ASP A 94 2.72 -11.85 16.22
N ARG A 95 2.39 -11.56 17.48
CA ARG A 95 1.44 -10.47 17.82
C ARG A 95 2.05 -9.09 17.56
N ILE A 96 3.34 -8.92 17.83
CA ILE A 96 4.05 -7.64 17.70
C ILE A 96 4.06 -7.17 16.25
N GLY A 97 4.48 -8.01 15.32
CA GLY A 97 4.48 -7.66 13.90
C GLY A 97 3.07 -7.48 13.32
N GLY A 98 2.05 -8.11 13.92
CA GLY A 98 0.64 -7.78 13.66
C GLY A 98 0.30 -6.33 14.00
N PHE A 99 0.67 -5.86 15.19
CA PHE A 99 0.50 -4.46 15.60
C PHE A 99 1.30 -3.50 14.71
N VAL A 100 2.50 -3.89 14.27
CA VAL A 100 3.29 -3.08 13.33
C VAL A 100 2.54 -2.88 12.02
N VAL A 101 1.96 -3.94 11.45
CA VAL A 101 1.19 -3.81 10.20
C VAL A 101 -0.02 -2.89 10.39
N VAL A 102 -0.80 -3.06 11.46
CA VAL A 102 -1.94 -2.18 11.78
C VAL A 102 -1.48 -0.73 11.96
N GLY A 103 -0.35 -0.53 12.66
CA GLY A 103 0.27 0.78 12.83
C GLY A 103 0.63 1.44 11.50
N VAL A 104 1.18 0.68 10.54
CA VAL A 104 1.49 1.20 9.19
C VAL A 104 0.22 1.64 8.46
N PHE A 105 -0.87 0.87 8.52
CA PHE A 105 -2.15 1.27 7.93
C PHE A 105 -2.71 2.54 8.58
N PHE A 106 -2.70 2.60 9.91
CA PHE A 106 -3.19 3.75 10.66
C PHE A 106 -2.38 5.02 10.35
N LEU A 107 -1.05 4.90 10.33
CA LEU A 107 -0.13 6.01 10.06
C LEU A 107 -0.25 6.48 8.60
N THR A 108 -0.38 5.56 7.64
CA THR A 108 -0.65 5.90 6.24
C THR A 108 -1.97 6.66 6.11
N GLY A 109 -3.03 6.20 6.79
CA GLY A 109 -4.34 6.86 6.80
C GLY A 109 -4.29 8.27 7.41
N LEU A 110 -3.68 8.42 8.58
CA LEU A 110 -3.49 9.72 9.24
C LEU A 110 -2.70 10.69 8.37
N MET A 111 -1.58 10.26 7.80
CA MET A 111 -0.74 11.11 6.94
C MET A 111 -1.49 11.57 5.70
N THR A 112 -2.25 10.66 5.06
CA THR A 112 -3.09 10.98 3.91
C THR A 112 -4.15 12.02 4.29
N PHE A 113 -4.80 11.87 5.45
CA PHE A 113 -5.81 12.81 5.94
C PHE A 113 -5.24 14.18 6.26
N ILE A 114 -4.09 14.25 6.95
CA ILE A 114 -3.43 15.51 7.32
C ILE A 114 -3.03 16.27 6.06
N VAL A 115 -2.27 15.63 5.16
CA VAL A 115 -1.80 16.28 3.94
C VAL A 115 -2.96 16.64 3.02
N GLY A 116 -3.96 15.78 2.90
CA GLY A 116 -5.18 16.07 2.14
C GLY A 116 -5.92 17.29 2.68
N THR A 117 -6.05 17.42 4.00
CA THR A 117 -6.68 18.58 4.65
C THR A 117 -5.89 19.86 4.43
N ILE A 118 -4.56 19.83 4.65
CA ILE A 118 -3.72 21.01 4.46
C ILE A 118 -3.72 21.45 2.99
N TYR A 119 -3.59 20.50 2.05
CA TYR A 119 -3.66 20.80 0.62
C TYR A 119 -5.02 21.40 0.23
N ARG A 120 -6.12 20.83 0.74
CA ARG A 120 -7.47 21.35 0.53
C ARG A 120 -7.58 22.79 1.01
N ASN A 121 -7.04 23.11 2.18
CA ASN A 121 -7.08 24.47 2.72
C ASN A 121 -6.19 25.44 1.91
N LYS A 122 -5.00 25.01 1.47
CA LYS A 122 -4.10 25.81 0.60
C LYS A 122 -4.76 26.13 -0.76
N VAL A 123 -5.52 25.19 -1.34
CA VAL A 123 -6.12 25.34 -2.67
C VAL A 123 -7.51 25.98 -2.66
N LEU A 124 -8.35 25.66 -1.66
CA LEU A 124 -9.73 26.14 -1.58
C LEU A 124 -9.91 27.36 -0.66
N GLY A 125 -8.88 27.79 0.06
CA GLY A 125 -8.92 29.00 0.89
C GLY A 125 -9.90 28.92 2.07
N LEU A 126 -10.12 27.72 2.62
CA LEU A 126 -10.89 27.47 3.85
C LEU A 126 -9.97 27.27 5.05
#